data_AF-A0A242PAD1-F1
#
_entry.id   AF-A0A242PAD1-F1
#
_cell.length_a   1.000
_cell.length_b   1.000
_cell.length_c   1.000
_cell.angle_alpha   90.00
_cell.angle_beta   90.00
_cell.angle_gamma   90.00
#
_symmetry.space_group_name_H-M   'P 1'
#
loop_
_entity.id
_entity.type
_entity.pdbx_description
1 polymer ?
#
loop_
_entity_poly.entity_id
_entity_poly.type
_entity_poly.pdbx_seq_one_letter_code
_entity_poly.pdbx_strand_id
1 'polypeptide(L)'
;MDAGISFAKEFGIAIGVELTGEQMRALTTDIVLLVKKSIMVNGQPTEVLVPQVYMVNRPQLGTDGALIAGDNTFIKGEQLNNTGLIAAKQDALLDGYNVTNKGTIYGGRVEIDAQNDIINYGKLVGDKLVYLSADNDINLLSSTRTQTRDRNRLTNIDQASTILVNNGNIVIDAGHDINAKAGYIVNNGNEGNTWLQAGHNIGFTTAELEEKFDITSKKDYRRTNEKSVVGTQITAANNVQLTAGNDITAKTVDIATGNHLGLQAGNDISIEASKEHFDLDEFHKSKSKGFLSKTKSSSHTVIDNNTSKGSELSANSVTIKAGHDLDISGSMVIGAQDVYLNAGNNVNIAAAEESYYRYEKQKTKTSGVSTSSKGISVGSQSTKATSTSNEVNQSQAGSLVGTSGGNVIISANKQVTISGSDIIAGRAEGD
;
A
#
# COMPACT_ATOMS: atom_id res chain seq x y z
N MET A 1 -7.81 10.69 -22.39
CA MET A 1 -7.69 9.66 -23.45
C MET A 1 -7.11 10.23 -24.74
N ASP A 2 -7.49 11.46 -25.14
CA ASP A 2 -7.04 12.06 -26.42
C ASP A 2 -5.51 12.24 -26.55
N ALA A 3 -4.82 12.53 -25.44
CA ALA A 3 -3.36 12.64 -25.41
C ALA A 3 -2.65 11.31 -25.76
N GLY A 4 -3.15 10.18 -25.23
CA GLY A 4 -2.58 8.86 -25.52
C GLY A 4 -2.80 8.42 -26.96
N ILE A 5 -3.98 8.71 -27.53
CA ILE A 5 -4.28 8.42 -28.95
C ILE A 5 -3.39 9.25 -29.87
N SER A 6 -3.16 10.52 -29.52
CA SER A 6 -2.31 11.43 -30.31
C SER A 6 -0.86 10.97 -30.30
N PHE A 7 -0.34 10.63 -29.12
CA PHE A 7 1.01 10.11 -28.94
C PHE A 7 1.22 8.77 -29.66
N ALA A 8 0.26 7.84 -29.54
CA ALA A 8 0.33 6.54 -30.22
C ALA A 8 0.38 6.68 -31.75
N LYS A 9 -0.34 7.65 -32.33
CA LYS A 9 -0.28 7.93 -33.77
C LYS A 9 1.05 8.54 -34.21
N GLU A 10 1.61 9.45 -33.40
CA GLU A 10 2.88 10.11 -33.68
C GLU A 10 4.06 9.12 -33.67
N PHE A 11 4.07 8.18 -32.73
CA PHE A 11 5.15 7.20 -32.56
C PHE A 11 4.85 5.81 -33.17
N GLY A 12 3.73 5.66 -33.90
CA GLY A 12 3.36 4.42 -34.58
C GLY A 12 3.11 3.23 -33.62
N ILE A 13 2.59 3.49 -32.43
CA ILE A 13 2.37 2.47 -31.39
C ILE A 13 1.03 1.76 -31.64
N ALA A 14 1.07 0.43 -31.78
CA ALA A 14 -0.12 -0.40 -31.93
C ALA A 14 -0.86 -0.59 -30.59
N ILE A 15 -2.18 -0.80 -30.65
CA ILE A 15 -2.99 -1.11 -29.46
C ILE A 15 -2.48 -2.40 -28.82
N GLY A 16 -2.28 -2.37 -27.50
CA GLY A 16 -1.78 -3.51 -26.73
C GLY A 16 -0.27 -3.56 -26.55
N VAL A 17 0.48 -2.60 -27.11
CA VAL A 17 1.94 -2.51 -27.02
C VAL A 17 2.36 -1.51 -25.93
N GLU A 18 3.32 -1.90 -25.09
CA GLU A 18 3.92 -1.03 -24.08
C GLU A 18 4.88 0.00 -24.70
N LEU A 19 5.03 1.16 -24.05
CA LEU A 19 6.02 2.13 -24.47
C LEU A 19 7.44 1.62 -24.22
N THR A 20 8.30 1.78 -25.22
CA THR A 20 9.75 1.61 -25.03
C THR A 20 10.32 2.74 -24.15
N GLY A 21 11.50 2.52 -23.57
CA GLY A 21 12.18 3.55 -22.77
C GLY A 21 12.52 4.84 -23.56
N GLU A 22 12.66 4.77 -24.89
CA GLU A 22 12.79 5.96 -25.74
C GLU A 22 11.46 6.69 -25.90
N GLN A 23 10.37 5.96 -26.13
CA GLN A 23 9.03 6.55 -26.24
C GLN A 23 8.57 7.14 -24.91
N MET A 24 8.86 6.49 -23.77
CA MET A 24 8.56 7.06 -22.45
C MET A 24 9.25 8.41 -22.22
N ARG A 25 10.50 8.57 -22.70
CA ARG A 25 11.24 9.85 -22.62
C ARG A 25 10.67 10.94 -23.53
N ALA A 26 10.00 10.57 -24.61
CA ALA A 26 9.38 11.51 -25.53
C ALA A 26 8.01 12.03 -25.07
N LEU A 27 7.43 11.44 -24.02
CA LEU A 27 6.15 11.90 -23.47
C LEU A 27 6.24 13.35 -22.98
N THR A 28 5.29 14.17 -23.42
CA THR A 28 5.19 15.57 -23.02
C THR A 28 4.05 15.86 -22.04
N THR A 29 3.07 14.95 -21.94
CA THR A 29 1.96 14.95 -20.97
C THR A 29 1.67 13.53 -20.50
N ASP A 30 1.05 13.36 -19.33
CA ASP A 30 0.55 12.05 -18.87
C ASP A 30 -0.40 11.45 -19.92
N ILE A 31 -0.25 10.15 -20.19
CA ILE A 31 -1.12 9.42 -21.10
C ILE A 31 -1.61 8.11 -20.48
N VAL A 32 -2.71 7.60 -21.01
CA VAL A 32 -3.22 6.27 -20.71
C VAL A 32 -3.27 5.49 -22.01
N LEU A 33 -2.64 4.32 -22.04
CA LEU A 33 -2.69 3.38 -23.17
C LEU A 33 -3.23 2.03 -22.72
N LEU A 34 -3.88 1.32 -23.64
CA LEU A 34 -4.29 -0.05 -23.43
C LEU A 34 -3.12 -0.98 -23.78
N VAL A 35 -2.64 -1.71 -22.79
CA VAL A 35 -1.53 -2.67 -22.93
C VAL A 35 -2.04 -4.08 -22.69
N LYS A 36 -1.46 -5.07 -23.36
CA LYS A 36 -1.79 -6.48 -23.12
C LYS A 36 -1.16 -6.94 -21.81
N LYS A 37 -1.97 -7.48 -20.91
CA LYS A 37 -1.52 -8.13 -19.69
C LYS A 37 -2.12 -9.54 -19.64
N SER A 38 -1.30 -10.53 -19.29
CA SER A 38 -1.77 -11.89 -19.09
C SER A 38 -2.42 -11.98 -17.71
N ILE A 39 -3.69 -12.39 -17.65
CA ILE A 39 -4.40 -12.66 -16.38
C ILE A 39 -4.90 -14.11 -16.36
N MET A 40 -5.04 -14.68 -15.17
CA MET A 40 -5.63 -15.99 -15.00
C MET A 40 -7.16 -15.87 -14.92
N VAL A 41 -7.86 -16.49 -15.87
CA VAL A 41 -9.33 -16.63 -15.83
C VAL A 41 -9.63 -18.12 -15.81
N ASN A 42 -10.26 -18.61 -14.74
CA ASN A 42 -10.57 -20.04 -14.54
C ASN A 42 -9.34 -20.96 -14.65
N GLY A 43 -8.18 -20.51 -14.17
CA GLY A 43 -6.94 -21.30 -14.20
C GLY A 43 -6.27 -21.40 -15.57
N GLN A 44 -6.67 -20.57 -16.55
CA GLN A 44 -6.04 -20.48 -17.86
C GLN A 44 -5.53 -19.05 -18.13
N PRO A 45 -4.33 -18.89 -18.70
CA PRO A 45 -3.79 -17.57 -19.04
C PRO A 45 -4.57 -16.97 -20.21
N THR A 46 -5.14 -15.79 -19.99
CA THR A 46 -5.90 -15.03 -20.99
C THR A 46 -5.30 -13.63 -21.11
N GLU A 47 -4.95 -13.21 -22.33
CA GLU A 47 -4.52 -11.83 -22.58
C GLU A 47 -5.72 -10.88 -22.53
N VAL A 48 -5.63 -9.86 -21.69
CA VAL A 48 -6.60 -8.76 -21.62
C VAL A 48 -5.92 -7.43 -21.84
N LEU A 49 -6.65 -6.48 -22.42
CA LEU A 49 -6.19 -5.10 -22.51
C LEU A 49 -6.54 -4.37 -21.22
N VAL A 50 -5.51 -3.88 -20.50
CA VAL A 50 -5.68 -3.07 -19.30
C VAL A 50 -5.21 -1.64 -19.55
N PRO A 51 -5.87 -0.63 -18.95
CA PRO A 51 -5.38 0.74 -18.99
C PRO A 51 -4.11 0.86 -18.15
N GLN A 52 -3.00 1.23 -18.80
CA GLN A 52 -1.73 1.56 -18.16
C GLN A 52 -1.48 3.06 -18.28
N VAL A 53 -1.19 3.68 -17.13
CA VAL A 53 -0.88 5.11 -17.03
C VAL A 53 0.62 5.30 -17.21
N TYR A 54 1.01 6.15 -18.15
CA TYR A 54 2.38 6.60 -18.35
C TYR A 54 2.44 8.07 -17.95
N MET A 55 3.16 8.35 -16.85
CA MET A 55 3.25 9.69 -16.30
C MET A 55 4.52 10.40 -16.78
N VAL A 56 4.37 11.67 -17.13
CA VAL A 56 5.48 12.55 -17.47
C VAL A 56 5.98 13.19 -16.20
N ASN A 57 7.19 12.82 -15.80
CA ASN A 57 7.86 13.46 -14.68
C ASN A 57 8.48 14.80 -15.13
N ARG A 58 7.63 15.82 -15.33
CA ARG A 58 8.09 17.21 -15.47
C ARG A 58 8.10 17.88 -14.10
N PRO A 59 9.20 18.51 -13.68
CA PRO A 59 9.18 19.36 -12.52
C PRO A 59 8.21 20.53 -12.76
N GLN A 60 7.06 20.51 -12.10
CA GLN A 60 6.17 21.67 -12.05
C GLN A 60 6.56 22.48 -10.80
N LEU A 61 6.76 23.79 -10.99
CA LEU A 61 6.90 24.72 -9.88
C LEU A 61 5.59 24.73 -9.10
N GLY A 62 5.62 24.24 -7.85
CA GLY A 62 4.59 24.60 -6.88
C GLY A 62 4.64 26.11 -6.63
N THR A 63 3.52 26.71 -6.23
CA THR A 63 3.41 28.17 -6.00
C THR A 63 4.30 28.70 -4.86
N ASP A 64 4.94 27.82 -4.09
CA ASP A 64 5.49 28.15 -2.76
C ASP A 64 7.00 27.82 -2.60
N GLY A 65 7.73 27.44 -3.66
CA GLY A 65 9.13 26.96 -3.56
C GLY A 65 10.13 27.67 -4.48
N ALA A 66 11.37 27.85 -4.01
CA ALA A 66 12.49 28.38 -4.81
C ALA A 66 12.99 27.36 -5.87
N LEU A 67 13.57 27.86 -6.98
CA LEU A 67 14.20 27.04 -8.02
C LEU A 67 15.73 27.22 -8.00
N ILE A 68 16.45 26.11 -7.94
CA ILE A 68 17.89 26.02 -8.24
C ILE A 68 18.02 25.17 -9.50
N ALA A 69 18.57 25.73 -10.57
CA ALA A 69 18.73 25.02 -11.84
C ALA A 69 20.13 25.19 -12.45
N GLY A 70 20.65 24.12 -13.04
CA GLY A 70 21.94 24.14 -13.73
C GLY A 70 22.16 22.89 -14.59
N ASP A 71 23.27 22.86 -15.34
CA ASP A 71 23.70 21.59 -15.94
C ASP A 71 24.15 20.62 -14.82
N ASN A 72 24.88 21.14 -13.85
CA ASN A 72 25.19 20.50 -12.58
C ASN A 72 24.82 21.44 -11.43
N THR A 73 24.35 20.90 -10.31
CA THR A 73 24.11 21.63 -9.07
C THR A 73 24.86 20.95 -7.94
N PHE A 74 25.80 21.65 -7.32
CA PHE A 74 26.51 21.19 -6.13
C PHE A 74 26.15 22.08 -4.95
N ILE A 75 25.63 21.48 -3.88
CA ILE A 75 25.20 22.18 -2.67
C ILE A 75 25.90 21.55 -1.48
N LYS A 76 26.64 22.36 -0.73
CA LYS A 76 27.31 21.93 0.50
C LYS A 76 26.89 22.79 1.68
N GLY A 77 26.60 22.17 2.82
CA GLY A 77 26.29 22.88 4.04
C GLY A 77 25.89 21.95 5.18
N GLU A 78 25.97 22.42 6.43
CA GLU A 78 25.65 21.56 7.58
C GLU A 78 24.19 21.07 7.57
N GLN A 79 23.23 21.98 7.38
CA GLN A 79 21.80 21.65 7.37
C GLN A 79 21.19 22.01 6.02
N LEU A 80 20.97 21.01 5.17
CA LEU A 80 20.36 21.21 3.86
C LEU A 80 18.86 20.93 3.94
N ASN A 81 18.05 21.97 3.72
CA ASN A 81 16.59 21.89 3.76
C ASN A 81 15.99 22.29 2.42
N ASN A 82 15.68 21.32 1.57
CA ASN A 82 14.99 21.59 0.31
C ASN A 82 13.47 21.59 0.50
N THR A 83 12.81 22.70 0.23
CA THR A 83 11.34 22.80 0.13
C THR A 83 10.87 23.17 -1.28
N GLY A 84 11.80 23.45 -2.20
CA GLY A 84 11.53 23.90 -3.56
C GLY A 84 11.93 22.87 -4.61
N LEU A 85 12.41 23.34 -5.75
CA LEU A 85 12.88 22.50 -6.85
C LEU A 85 14.39 22.69 -7.04
N ILE A 86 15.15 21.59 -6.97
CA ILE A 86 16.53 21.51 -7.42
C ILE A 86 16.53 20.70 -8.71
N ALA A 87 17.01 21.27 -9.81
CA ALA A 87 17.00 20.65 -11.13
C ALA A 87 18.38 20.73 -11.79
N ALA A 88 19.02 19.58 -11.99
CA ALA A 88 20.24 19.43 -12.77
C ALA A 88 19.95 18.66 -14.07
N LYS A 89 20.63 19.01 -15.17
CA LYS A 89 20.60 18.15 -16.38
C LYS A 89 21.46 16.90 -16.22
N GLN A 90 22.57 17.01 -15.48
CA GLN A 90 23.53 15.95 -15.23
C GLN A 90 23.54 15.63 -13.74
N ASP A 91 24.31 16.32 -12.91
CA ASP A 91 24.47 15.95 -11.51
C ASP A 91 23.78 16.93 -10.55
N ALA A 92 22.94 16.41 -9.67
CA ALA A 92 22.45 17.10 -8.48
C ALA A 92 23.08 16.47 -7.24
N LEU A 93 24.12 17.13 -6.69
CA LEU A 93 24.94 16.63 -5.58
C LEU A 93 24.72 17.49 -4.34
N LEU A 94 24.31 16.85 -3.24
CA LEU A 94 24.10 17.49 -1.94
C LEU A 94 25.01 16.83 -0.91
N ASP A 95 25.88 17.61 -0.26
CA ASP A 95 26.79 17.19 0.80
C ASP A 95 26.48 17.97 2.09
N GLY A 96 26.06 17.28 3.15
CA GLY A 96 25.78 17.95 4.41
C GLY A 96 25.93 17.11 5.66
N TYR A 97 25.64 17.71 6.82
CA TYR A 97 25.53 16.95 8.07
C TYR A 97 24.15 16.29 8.17
N ASN A 98 23.08 17.07 7.97
CA ASN A 98 21.73 16.54 7.75
C ASN A 98 21.16 17.06 6.44
N VAL A 99 20.42 16.20 5.74
CA VAL A 99 19.69 16.58 4.52
C VAL A 99 18.22 16.25 4.66
N THR A 100 17.37 17.27 4.61
CA THR A 100 15.91 17.14 4.58
C THR A 100 15.37 17.60 3.23
N ASN A 101 14.73 16.68 2.50
CA ASN A 101 14.04 16.98 1.24
C ASN A 101 12.52 16.93 1.42
N LYS A 102 11.87 18.09 1.41
CA LYS A 102 10.40 18.26 1.29
C LYS A 102 9.99 18.69 -0.12
N GLY A 103 10.94 19.11 -0.94
CA GLY A 103 10.72 19.56 -2.30
C GLY A 103 10.88 18.45 -3.33
N THR A 104 11.33 18.84 -4.53
CA THR A 104 11.75 17.90 -5.58
C THR A 104 13.22 18.13 -5.90
N ILE A 105 13.97 17.05 -6.04
CA ILE A 105 15.34 17.05 -6.57
C ILE A 105 15.34 16.20 -7.83
N TYR A 106 15.74 16.79 -8.94
CA TYR A 106 15.84 16.16 -10.25
C TYR A 106 17.28 16.26 -10.76
N GLY A 107 17.80 15.18 -11.32
CA GLY A 107 19.12 15.12 -11.94
C GLY A 107 19.22 13.95 -12.91
N GLY A 108 20.22 13.97 -13.79
CA GLY A 108 20.68 12.74 -14.46
C GLY A 108 21.20 11.73 -13.43
N ARG A 109 21.99 12.21 -12.47
CA ARG A 109 22.33 11.56 -11.20
C ARG A 109 21.90 12.48 -10.07
N VAL A 110 21.21 11.93 -9.08
CA VAL A 110 20.96 12.57 -7.79
C VAL A 110 21.80 11.85 -6.75
N GLU A 111 22.67 12.59 -6.07
CA GLU A 111 23.52 12.08 -5.01
C GLU A 111 23.32 12.93 -3.76
N ILE A 112 23.01 12.28 -2.65
CA ILE A 112 22.90 12.92 -1.35
C ILE A 112 23.83 12.17 -0.40
N ASP A 113 24.81 12.88 0.14
CA ASP A 113 25.76 12.38 1.13
C ASP A 113 25.59 13.18 2.43
N ALA A 114 25.34 12.47 3.53
CA ALA A 114 25.07 13.06 4.84
C ALA A 114 25.94 12.42 5.94
N GLN A 115 26.59 13.24 6.76
CA GLN A 115 27.36 12.75 7.92
C GLN A 115 26.50 12.26 9.09
N ASN A 116 25.18 12.46 9.02
CA ASN A 116 24.25 12.01 10.03
C ASN A 116 22.98 11.47 9.35
N ASP A 117 21.96 12.30 9.09
CA ASP A 117 20.67 11.79 8.62
C ASP A 117 20.24 12.35 7.26
N ILE A 118 19.59 11.50 6.47
CA ILE A 118 18.77 11.90 5.31
C ILE A 118 17.29 11.68 5.64
N ILE A 119 16.47 12.70 5.43
CA ILE A 119 15.02 12.61 5.55
C ILE A 119 14.37 13.08 4.26
N ASN A 120 13.73 12.16 3.54
CA ASN A 120 12.96 12.47 2.35
C ASN A 120 11.46 12.41 2.65
N TYR A 121 10.80 13.56 2.56
CA TYR A 121 9.35 13.70 2.48
C TYR A 121 8.86 13.88 1.04
N GLY A 122 9.72 14.44 0.18
CA GLY A 122 9.40 14.83 -1.19
C GLY A 122 9.85 13.82 -2.24
N LYS A 123 10.29 14.33 -3.39
CA LYS A 123 10.68 13.52 -4.54
C LYS A 123 12.17 13.63 -4.84
N LEU A 124 12.80 12.49 -5.08
CA LEU A 124 14.16 12.36 -5.60
C LEU A 124 14.08 11.61 -6.92
N VAL A 125 14.53 12.23 -8.01
CA VAL A 125 14.35 11.72 -9.36
C VAL A 125 15.68 11.75 -10.11
N GLY A 126 16.20 10.56 -10.42
CA GLY A 126 17.40 10.37 -11.23
C GLY A 126 17.07 9.81 -12.62
N ASP A 127 17.72 10.27 -13.68
CA ASP A 127 17.60 9.55 -14.96
C ASP A 127 18.37 8.24 -14.95
N LYS A 128 19.53 8.19 -14.30
CA LYS A 128 20.44 7.02 -14.25
C LYS A 128 20.78 6.57 -12.84
N LEU A 129 20.76 7.47 -11.87
CA LEU A 129 21.15 7.14 -10.50
C LEU A 129 20.40 8.01 -9.50
N VAL A 130 19.86 7.40 -8.46
CA VAL A 130 19.67 8.04 -7.16
C VAL A 130 20.55 7.29 -6.16
N TYR A 131 21.49 7.99 -5.54
CA TYR A 131 22.39 7.47 -4.52
C TYR A 131 22.22 8.27 -3.24
N LEU A 132 21.83 7.60 -2.16
CA LEU A 132 21.70 8.18 -0.82
C LEU A 132 22.69 7.49 0.12
N SER A 133 23.54 8.27 0.78
CA SER A 133 24.51 7.81 1.77
C SER A 133 24.35 8.62 3.05
N ALA A 134 24.18 7.93 4.17
CA ALA A 134 24.11 8.55 5.48
C ALA A 134 24.91 7.74 6.51
N ASP A 135 25.75 8.38 7.32
CA ASP A 135 26.48 7.69 8.39
C ASP A 135 25.54 7.16 9.50
N ASN A 136 24.35 7.76 9.67
CA ASN A 136 23.31 7.31 10.60
C ASN A 136 22.10 6.79 9.79
N ASP A 137 20.97 7.51 9.76
CA ASP A 137 19.69 6.96 9.26
C ASP A 137 19.23 7.59 7.95
N ILE A 138 18.56 6.79 7.12
CA ILE A 138 17.83 7.25 5.93
C ILE A 138 16.34 7.00 6.11
N ASN A 139 15.56 8.08 6.07
CA ASN A 139 14.12 8.06 6.37
C ASN A 139 13.29 8.52 5.15
N LEU A 140 12.45 7.63 4.61
CA LEU A 140 11.49 7.92 3.54
C LEU A 140 10.09 8.04 4.14
N LEU A 141 9.67 9.28 4.42
CA LEU A 141 8.50 9.54 5.25
C LEU A 141 7.38 10.22 4.45
N SER A 142 6.38 9.45 4.04
CA SER A 142 5.15 10.05 3.54
C SER A 142 4.35 10.66 4.69
N SER A 143 3.70 11.80 4.43
CA SER A 143 2.87 12.51 5.39
C SER A 143 1.38 12.33 5.08
N THR A 144 0.55 12.45 6.11
CA THR A 144 -0.91 12.39 5.99
C THR A 144 -1.51 13.72 6.39
N ARG A 145 -2.65 14.09 5.79
CA ARG A 145 -3.42 15.28 6.15
C ARG A 145 -4.88 14.93 6.38
N THR A 146 -5.38 15.39 7.53
CA THR A 146 -6.79 15.28 7.90
C THR A 146 -7.56 16.52 7.46
N GLN A 147 -8.66 16.32 6.75
CA GLN A 147 -9.61 17.35 6.37
C GLN A 147 -10.96 17.04 6.98
N THR A 148 -11.56 18.04 7.63
CA THR A 148 -12.91 17.94 8.16
C THR A 148 -13.83 18.84 7.36
N ARG A 149 -14.90 18.28 6.78
CA ARG A 149 -15.95 19.02 6.07
C ARG A 149 -17.32 18.51 6.49
N ASP A 150 -18.11 19.40 7.07
CA ASP A 150 -19.45 19.12 7.61
C ASP A 150 -19.47 17.92 8.57
N ARG A 151 -19.88 16.77 8.04
CA ARG A 151 -20.10 15.51 8.75
C ARG A 151 -19.00 14.49 8.49
N ASN A 152 -18.07 14.81 7.58
CA ASN A 152 -17.00 13.93 7.16
C ASN A 152 -15.67 14.40 7.73
N ARG A 153 -14.84 13.46 8.18
CA ARG A 153 -13.42 13.66 8.48
C ARG A 153 -12.64 12.63 7.69
N LEU A 154 -11.75 13.09 6.82
CA LEU A 154 -10.98 12.24 5.92
C LEU A 154 -9.49 12.51 6.11
N THR A 155 -8.72 11.46 6.38
CA THR A 155 -7.26 11.48 6.45
C THR A 155 -6.72 10.71 5.25
N ASN A 156 -5.99 11.42 4.38
CA ASN A 156 -5.33 10.85 3.20
C ASN A 156 -3.81 11.13 3.24
N ILE A 157 -3.06 10.44 2.40
CA ILE A 157 -1.68 10.84 2.08
C ILE A 157 -1.69 12.28 1.54
N ASP A 158 -0.90 13.14 2.15
CA ASP A 158 -0.73 14.54 1.76
C ASP A 158 0.49 14.70 0.86
N GLN A 159 1.61 14.12 1.28
CA GLN A 159 2.86 14.12 0.54
C GLN A 159 3.44 12.71 0.53
N ALA A 160 3.72 12.20 -0.67
CA ALA A 160 4.36 10.91 -0.87
C ALA A 160 5.88 11.07 -0.98
N SER A 161 6.62 10.42 -0.07
CA SER A 161 8.07 10.27 -0.18
C SER A 161 8.39 9.34 -1.34
N THR A 162 9.06 9.87 -2.37
CA THR A 162 9.31 9.14 -3.62
C THR A 162 10.79 9.16 -3.98
N ILE A 163 11.33 8.00 -4.33
CA ILE A 163 12.58 7.83 -5.06
C ILE A 163 12.25 7.19 -6.40
N LEU A 164 12.68 7.81 -7.50
CA LEU A 164 12.43 7.31 -8.83
C LEU A 164 13.70 7.36 -9.69
N VAL A 165 13.96 6.26 -10.40
CA VAL A 165 14.99 6.21 -11.44
C VAL A 165 14.40 5.74 -12.77
N ASN A 166 14.73 6.45 -13.85
CA ASN A 166 14.21 6.16 -15.19
C ASN A 166 14.96 5.01 -15.88
N ASN A 167 16.29 5.01 -15.83
CA ASN A 167 17.13 4.06 -16.57
C ASN A 167 18.50 3.87 -15.90
N GLY A 168 18.51 3.22 -14.74
CA GLY A 168 19.74 2.88 -14.03
C GLY A 168 19.47 2.45 -12.60
N ASN A 169 20.29 2.84 -11.63
CA ASN A 169 20.28 2.23 -10.31
C ASN A 169 19.68 3.12 -9.22
N ILE A 170 19.11 2.51 -8.19
CA ILE A 170 18.84 3.14 -6.90
C ILE A 170 19.78 2.50 -5.88
N VAL A 171 20.51 3.31 -5.12
CA VAL A 171 21.32 2.87 -3.99
C VAL A 171 20.95 3.70 -2.77
N ILE A 172 20.62 3.04 -1.67
CA ILE A 172 20.35 3.64 -0.38
C ILE A 172 21.25 2.92 0.62
N ASP A 173 22.24 3.61 1.17
CA ASP A 173 23.24 3.07 2.08
C ASP A 173 23.23 3.87 3.39
N ALA A 174 22.78 3.24 4.46
CA ALA A 174 22.69 3.83 5.80
C ALA A 174 23.66 3.11 6.75
N GLY A 175 24.45 3.87 7.49
CA GLY A 175 25.33 3.32 8.52
C GLY A 175 24.55 2.63 9.64
N HIS A 176 23.33 3.10 9.96
CA HIS A 176 22.42 2.50 10.93
C HIS A 176 21.15 1.97 10.27
N ASP A 177 20.08 2.76 10.18
CA ASP A 177 18.77 2.27 9.78
C ASP A 177 18.24 2.89 8.48
N ILE A 178 17.53 2.09 7.67
CA ILE A 178 16.65 2.57 6.61
C ILE A 178 15.20 2.42 7.06
N ASN A 179 14.47 3.53 7.16
CA ASN A 179 13.06 3.53 7.54
C ASN A 179 12.20 4.10 6.42
N ALA A 180 11.16 3.39 5.99
CA ALA A 180 10.22 3.89 5.00
C ALA A 180 8.78 3.72 5.49
N LYS A 181 8.08 4.86 5.62
CA LYS A 181 6.67 4.93 6.00
C LYS A 181 5.83 5.34 4.79
N ALA A 182 5.09 4.39 4.25
CA ALA A 182 4.30 4.57 3.03
C ALA A 182 5.10 5.23 1.88
N GLY A 183 6.38 4.88 1.76
CA GLY A 183 7.29 5.43 0.74
C GLY A 183 7.11 4.75 -0.62
N TYR A 184 7.57 5.41 -1.69
CA TYR A 184 7.56 4.88 -3.05
C TYR A 184 9.00 4.80 -3.58
N ILE A 185 9.45 3.62 -3.95
CA ILE A 185 10.76 3.40 -4.57
C ILE A 185 10.53 2.75 -5.93
N VAL A 186 10.84 3.47 -7.01
CA VAL A 186 10.50 3.04 -8.37
C VAL A 186 11.75 3.05 -9.25
N ASN A 187 12.16 1.88 -9.73
CA ASN A 187 13.24 1.75 -10.69
C ASN A 187 12.72 1.18 -12.02
N ASN A 188 12.63 2.06 -13.02
CA ASN A 188 12.19 1.70 -14.37
C ASN A 188 13.34 1.21 -15.27
N GLY A 189 14.57 1.14 -14.77
CA GLY A 189 15.72 0.65 -15.52
C GLY A 189 15.67 -0.86 -15.70
N ASN A 190 15.47 -1.33 -16.94
CA ASN A 190 15.40 -2.77 -17.25
C ASN A 190 16.67 -3.56 -16.89
N GLU A 191 17.83 -2.90 -16.85
CA GLU A 191 19.10 -3.46 -16.38
C GLU A 191 19.51 -2.91 -15.01
N GLY A 192 18.74 -1.95 -14.49
CA GLY A 192 19.02 -1.19 -13.29
C GLY A 192 18.58 -1.93 -12.03
N ASN A 193 19.44 -1.97 -11.02
CA ASN A 193 19.14 -2.62 -9.75
C ASN A 193 18.80 -1.58 -8.68
N THR A 194 18.08 -2.05 -7.67
CA THR A 194 17.75 -1.29 -6.47
C THR A 194 18.39 -1.96 -5.26
N TRP A 195 19.25 -1.25 -4.56
CA TRP A 195 19.95 -1.73 -3.36
C TRP A 195 19.58 -0.86 -2.16
N LEU A 196 19.09 -1.49 -1.10
CA LEU A 196 18.93 -0.88 0.22
C LEU A 196 19.84 -1.63 1.19
N GLN A 197 20.79 -0.92 1.79
CA GLN A 197 21.75 -1.45 2.73
C GLN A 197 21.73 -0.65 4.02
N ALA A 198 21.57 -1.34 5.15
CA ALA A 198 21.57 -0.74 6.47
C ALA A 198 22.55 -1.49 7.37
N GLY A 199 23.40 -0.77 8.10
CA GLY A 199 24.31 -1.39 9.07
C GLY A 199 23.58 -2.05 10.24
N HIS A 200 22.37 -1.58 10.57
CA HIS A 200 21.48 -2.16 11.56
C HIS A 200 20.20 -2.71 10.90
N ASN A 201 19.15 -1.90 10.73
CA ASN A 201 17.82 -2.41 10.38
C ASN A 201 17.25 -1.79 9.10
N ILE A 202 16.38 -2.53 8.42
CA ILE A 202 15.48 -1.99 7.40
C ILE A 202 14.04 -2.14 7.88
N GLY A 203 13.33 -1.03 8.05
CA GLY A 203 11.95 -0.98 8.53
C GLY A 203 10.98 -0.37 7.52
N PHE A 204 10.02 -1.16 7.05
CA PHE A 204 8.85 -0.68 6.30
C PHE A 204 7.63 -0.62 7.21
N THR A 205 7.04 0.57 7.31
CA THR A 205 5.87 0.84 8.14
C THR A 205 4.75 1.49 7.33
N THR A 206 3.56 1.56 7.94
CA THR A 206 2.36 2.06 7.29
C THR A 206 1.99 3.47 7.70
N ALA A 207 1.30 4.18 6.80
CA ALA A 207 0.52 5.36 7.12
C ALA A 207 -0.95 4.95 7.36
N GLU A 208 -1.50 5.30 8.52
CA GLU A 208 -2.93 5.11 8.82
C GLU A 208 -3.75 6.21 8.10
N LEU A 209 -4.76 5.78 7.37
CA LEU A 209 -5.79 6.62 6.78
C LEU A 209 -7.09 6.44 7.57
N GLU A 210 -7.96 7.44 7.54
CA GLU A 210 -9.20 7.42 8.32
C GLU A 210 -10.32 8.10 7.54
N GLU A 211 -11.47 7.44 7.39
CA GLU A 211 -12.71 8.03 6.92
C GLU A 211 -13.78 7.93 8.03
N LYS A 212 -14.19 9.09 8.53
CA LYS A 212 -15.20 9.22 9.58
C LYS A 212 -16.41 9.98 9.07
N PHE A 213 -17.60 9.47 9.36
CA PHE A 213 -18.86 10.16 9.14
C PHE A 213 -19.69 10.19 10.42
N ASP A 214 -20.15 11.36 10.85
CA ASP A 214 -21.11 11.50 11.94
C ASP A 214 -22.26 12.41 11.51
N ILE A 215 -23.47 11.84 11.49
CA ILE A 215 -24.71 12.60 11.36
C ILE A 215 -25.63 12.29 12.52
N THR A 216 -26.20 13.34 13.10
CA THR A 216 -27.30 13.24 14.07
C THR A 216 -28.43 14.17 13.66
N SER A 217 -29.65 13.64 13.59
CA SER A 217 -30.88 14.40 13.38
C SER A 217 -31.96 13.94 14.37
N LYS A 218 -32.24 14.78 15.37
CA LYS A 218 -33.14 14.48 16.49
C LYS A 218 -32.69 13.25 17.29
N LYS A 219 -33.27 12.09 17.01
CA LYS A 219 -32.94 10.81 17.65
C LYS A 219 -32.30 9.84 16.69
N ASP A 220 -32.31 10.15 15.40
CA ASP A 220 -31.73 9.33 14.37
C ASP A 220 -30.27 9.74 14.21
N TYR A 221 -29.38 8.76 14.12
CA TYR A 221 -27.97 9.02 13.93
C TYR A 221 -27.34 7.90 13.12
N ARG A 222 -26.23 8.23 12.48
CA ARG A 222 -25.34 7.26 11.84
C ARG A 222 -23.91 7.74 12.04
N ARG A 223 -23.10 6.87 12.61
CA ARG A 223 -21.68 7.08 12.84
C ARG A 223 -20.93 5.95 12.16
N THR A 224 -19.99 6.29 11.31
CA THR A 224 -19.05 5.33 10.75
C THR A 224 -17.63 5.82 10.95
N ASN A 225 -16.73 4.88 11.09
CA ASN A 225 -15.32 5.12 11.16
C ASN A 225 -14.61 3.95 10.48
N GLU A 226 -13.86 4.26 9.44
CA GLU A 226 -13.05 3.32 8.68
C GLU A 226 -11.59 3.75 8.81
N LYS A 227 -10.74 2.81 9.20
CA LYS A 227 -9.30 2.97 9.29
C LYS A 227 -8.65 1.96 8.35
N SER A 228 -7.89 2.48 7.40
CA SER A 228 -7.10 1.68 6.46
C SER A 228 -5.63 2.03 6.59
N VAL A 229 -4.77 1.23 5.97
CA VAL A 229 -3.33 1.46 5.99
C VAL A 229 -2.75 1.50 4.59
N VAL A 230 -1.79 2.40 4.37
CA VAL A 230 -0.97 2.43 3.16
C VAL A 230 0.46 2.04 3.50
N GLY A 231 0.94 1.05 2.76
CA GLY A 231 2.28 0.49 2.83
C GLY A 231 3.34 1.22 2.01
N THR A 232 4.60 0.87 2.26
CA THR A 232 5.70 1.21 1.33
C THR A 232 5.58 0.36 0.06
N GLN A 233 5.85 0.95 -1.09
CA GLN A 233 5.79 0.29 -2.40
C GLN A 233 7.17 0.35 -3.07
N ILE A 234 7.69 -0.81 -3.48
CA ILE A 234 8.95 -0.93 -4.20
C ILE A 234 8.68 -1.64 -5.53
N THR A 235 8.89 -0.93 -6.64
CA THR A 235 8.75 -1.50 -7.98
C THR A 235 10.06 -1.38 -8.71
N ALA A 236 10.60 -2.50 -9.22
CA ALA A 236 11.84 -2.51 -9.99
C ALA A 236 11.72 -3.41 -11.22
N ALA A 237 12.19 -2.94 -12.37
CA ALA A 237 12.20 -3.74 -13.60
C ALA A 237 13.19 -4.92 -13.55
N ASN A 238 14.27 -4.82 -12.77
CA ASN A 238 15.27 -5.88 -12.61
C ASN A 238 15.31 -6.41 -11.16
N ASN A 239 16.43 -6.23 -10.44
CA ASN A 239 16.61 -6.80 -9.11
C ASN A 239 16.38 -5.77 -7.99
N VAL A 240 15.83 -6.24 -6.88
CA VAL A 240 15.86 -5.53 -5.58
C VAL A 240 16.64 -6.40 -4.59
N GLN A 241 17.61 -5.79 -3.91
CA GLN A 241 18.33 -6.40 -2.81
C GLN A 241 18.20 -5.53 -1.56
N LEU A 242 17.69 -6.12 -0.47
CA LEU A 242 17.59 -5.52 0.85
C LEU A 242 18.57 -6.24 1.78
N THR A 243 19.47 -5.49 2.41
CA THR A 243 20.49 -6.06 3.30
C THR A 243 20.54 -5.27 4.61
N ALA A 244 20.27 -5.94 5.72
CA ALA A 244 20.35 -5.38 7.07
C ALA A 244 21.40 -6.13 7.90
N GLY A 245 22.21 -5.42 8.69
CA GLY A 245 23.13 -6.05 9.63
C GLY A 245 22.43 -6.81 10.75
N ASN A 246 21.24 -6.36 11.16
CA ASN A 246 20.40 -6.94 12.20
C ASN A 246 19.09 -7.44 11.58
N ASP A 247 18.05 -6.61 11.50
CA ASP A 247 16.68 -7.06 11.22
C ASP A 247 16.07 -6.40 9.98
N ILE A 248 15.19 -7.12 9.28
CA ILE A 248 14.28 -6.55 8.27
C ILE A 248 12.84 -6.72 8.74
N THR A 249 12.13 -5.61 8.91
CA THR A 249 10.68 -5.62 9.20
C THR A 249 9.92 -5.04 8.01
N ALA A 250 9.00 -5.83 7.47
CA ALA A 250 8.19 -5.53 6.30
C ALA A 250 6.70 -5.59 6.68
N LYS A 251 6.11 -4.46 7.10
CA LYS A 251 4.72 -4.40 7.53
C LYS A 251 3.83 -3.72 6.49
N THR A 252 2.91 -4.49 5.91
CA THR A 252 2.12 -4.11 4.72
C THR A 252 3.02 -3.42 3.70
N VAL A 253 3.92 -4.16 3.08
CA VAL A 253 4.77 -3.67 2.00
C VAL A 253 4.39 -4.36 0.70
N ASP A 254 4.38 -3.62 -0.41
CA ASP A 254 4.22 -4.20 -1.74
C ASP A 254 5.55 -4.08 -2.48
N ILE A 255 6.21 -5.21 -2.75
CA ILE A 255 7.46 -5.28 -3.50
C ILE A 255 7.24 -6.08 -4.77
N ALA A 256 7.42 -5.46 -5.94
CA ALA A 256 7.30 -6.10 -7.23
C ALA A 256 8.59 -5.92 -8.04
N THR A 257 9.23 -7.03 -8.38
CA THR A 257 10.49 -7.04 -9.13
C THR A 257 10.37 -7.86 -10.41
N GLY A 258 10.99 -7.41 -11.49
CA GLY A 258 10.96 -8.15 -12.75
C GLY A 258 11.85 -9.39 -12.74
N ASN A 259 12.91 -9.41 -11.93
CA ASN A 259 13.90 -10.49 -11.93
C ASN A 259 14.09 -11.15 -10.57
N HIS A 260 14.95 -10.59 -9.70
CA HIS A 260 15.23 -11.17 -8.39
C HIS A 260 14.86 -10.23 -7.24
N LEU A 261 14.19 -10.78 -6.23
CA LEU A 261 14.02 -10.14 -4.94
C LEU A 261 14.85 -10.88 -3.88
N GLY A 262 15.87 -10.21 -3.36
CA GLY A 262 16.72 -10.70 -2.28
C GLY A 262 16.51 -9.92 -0.98
N LEU A 263 16.20 -10.62 0.10
CA LEU A 263 16.18 -10.09 1.47
C LEU A 263 17.22 -10.84 2.30
N GLN A 264 18.11 -10.11 2.98
CA GLN A 264 19.11 -10.67 3.86
C GLN A 264 19.22 -9.86 5.17
N ALA A 265 19.09 -10.54 6.30
CA ALA A 265 19.25 -9.95 7.62
C ALA A 265 20.23 -10.79 8.46
N GLY A 266 21.07 -10.15 9.26
CA GLY A 266 22.00 -10.85 10.16
C GLY A 266 21.30 -11.58 11.32
N ASN A 267 20.12 -11.10 11.71
CA ASN A 267 19.26 -11.68 12.73
C ASN A 267 17.92 -12.07 12.08
N ASP A 268 16.85 -11.30 12.28
CA ASP A 268 15.49 -11.72 11.99
C ASP A 268 14.89 -11.02 10.75
N ILE A 269 13.96 -11.69 10.09
CA ILE A 269 13.12 -11.11 9.03
C ILE A 269 11.65 -11.33 9.40
N SER A 270 10.87 -10.25 9.47
CA SER A 270 9.44 -10.30 9.74
C SER A 270 8.65 -9.66 8.61
N ILE A 271 7.73 -10.41 8.00
CA ILE A 271 6.84 -9.98 6.90
C ILE A 271 5.41 -10.07 7.40
N GLU A 272 4.79 -8.93 7.66
CA GLU A 272 3.58 -8.86 8.46
C GLU A 272 2.44 -8.13 7.75
N ALA A 273 1.22 -8.55 8.08
CA ALA A 273 0.00 -7.79 7.80
C ALA A 273 -0.22 -6.67 8.84
N SER A 274 -0.86 -5.59 8.41
CA SER A 274 -1.46 -4.60 9.31
C SER A 274 -2.95 -4.84 9.47
N LYS A 275 -3.52 -4.35 10.58
CA LYS A 275 -4.98 -4.40 10.79
C LYS A 275 -5.64 -3.17 10.17
N GLU A 276 -6.75 -3.41 9.49
CA GLU A 276 -7.72 -2.39 9.09
C GLU A 276 -8.98 -2.58 9.94
N HIS A 277 -9.71 -1.48 10.17
CA HIS A 277 -10.84 -1.47 11.09
C HIS A 277 -12.01 -0.69 10.52
N PHE A 278 -13.21 -1.23 10.67
CA PHE A 278 -14.46 -0.55 10.33
C PHE A 278 -15.46 -0.69 11.47
N ASP A 279 -16.00 0.43 11.93
CA ASP A 279 -17.12 0.48 12.86
C ASP A 279 -18.31 1.29 12.31
N LEU A 280 -19.51 0.81 12.65
CA LEU A 280 -20.79 1.47 12.40
C LEU A 280 -21.61 1.42 13.68
N ASP A 281 -22.19 2.56 14.07
CA ASP A 281 -23.32 2.63 15.00
C ASP A 281 -24.39 3.53 14.39
N GLU A 282 -25.55 2.94 14.12
CA GLU A 282 -26.70 3.69 13.64
C GLU A 282 -27.98 3.36 14.39
N PHE A 283 -28.83 4.38 14.47
CA PHE A 283 -30.17 4.28 15.00
C PHE A 283 -31.11 5.09 14.14
N HIS A 284 -32.23 4.49 13.75
CA HIS A 284 -33.25 5.18 12.95
C HIS A 284 -34.63 4.97 13.56
N LYS A 285 -35.48 6.00 13.50
CA LYS A 285 -36.85 5.93 14.02
C LYS A 285 -37.85 6.59 13.08
N SER A 286 -38.75 5.77 12.53
CA SER A 286 -39.84 6.24 11.68
C SER A 286 -41.20 6.21 12.39
N LYS A 287 -42.11 7.06 11.91
CA LYS A 287 -43.51 7.10 12.35
C LYS A 287 -44.41 7.26 11.14
N SER A 288 -45.40 6.39 10.99
CA SER A 288 -46.46 6.53 9.99
C SER A 288 -47.84 6.64 10.66
N LYS A 289 -48.75 7.38 10.03
CA LYS A 289 -50.14 7.54 10.45
C LYS A 289 -51.05 7.18 9.29
N GLY A 290 -51.98 6.26 9.50
CA GLY A 290 -53.10 5.99 8.60
C GLY A 290 -54.42 6.46 9.21
N PHE A 291 -55.53 6.25 8.49
CA PHE A 291 -56.87 6.70 8.90
C PHE A 291 -57.34 6.14 10.25
N LEU A 292 -56.95 4.91 10.61
CA LEU A 292 -57.35 4.22 11.85
C LEU A 292 -56.18 3.65 12.68
N SER A 293 -54.93 3.91 12.28
CA SER A 293 -53.75 3.32 12.94
C SER A 293 -52.52 4.23 12.92
N LYS A 294 -51.63 4.01 13.88
CA LYS A 294 -50.35 4.70 14.03
C LYS A 294 -49.26 3.67 14.29
N THR A 295 -48.22 3.69 13.46
CA THR A 295 -47.08 2.78 13.57
C THR A 295 -45.82 3.57 13.91
N LYS A 296 -45.06 3.07 14.88
CA LYS A 296 -43.72 3.57 15.23
C LYS A 296 -42.73 2.44 15.04
N SER A 297 -41.70 2.66 14.24
CA SER A 297 -40.62 1.69 14.04
C SER A 297 -39.29 2.30 14.48
N SER A 298 -38.40 1.48 15.02
CA SER A 298 -37.01 1.86 15.26
C SER A 298 -36.07 0.71 14.94
N SER A 299 -34.94 1.01 14.31
CA SER A 299 -33.81 0.11 14.10
C SER A 299 -32.57 0.61 14.83
N HIS A 300 -31.74 -0.32 15.28
CA HIS A 300 -30.41 -0.06 15.81
C HIS A 300 -29.47 -1.12 15.27
N THR A 301 -28.38 -0.68 14.66
CA THR A 301 -27.38 -1.55 14.03
C THR A 301 -26.00 -1.15 14.53
N VAL A 302 -25.21 -2.12 14.95
CA VAL A 302 -23.80 -1.94 15.31
C VAL A 302 -22.97 -2.96 14.54
N ILE A 303 -21.88 -2.51 13.91
CA ILE A 303 -20.90 -3.37 13.24
C ILE A 303 -19.51 -3.00 13.78
N ASP A 304 -18.69 -4.01 14.05
CA ASP A 304 -17.26 -3.86 14.33
C ASP A 304 -16.53 -4.94 13.52
N ASN A 305 -15.59 -4.54 12.67
CA ASN A 305 -14.90 -5.42 11.74
C ASN A 305 -13.41 -5.11 11.72
N ASN A 306 -12.58 -6.13 11.94
CA ASN A 306 -11.12 -6.06 11.81
C ASN A 306 -10.68 -7.01 10.71
N THR A 307 -10.02 -6.46 9.69
CA THR A 307 -9.44 -7.22 8.57
C THR A 307 -7.93 -7.05 8.55
N SER A 308 -7.23 -7.91 7.82
CA SER A 308 -5.78 -7.86 7.69
C SER A 308 -5.37 -7.44 6.28
N LYS A 309 -4.50 -6.43 6.17
CA LYS A 309 -3.84 -6.01 4.94
C LYS A 309 -2.39 -6.50 4.95
N GLY A 310 -2.17 -7.63 4.27
CA GLY A 310 -0.88 -8.30 4.16
C GLY A 310 0.20 -7.52 3.41
N SER A 311 1.44 -7.97 3.57
CA SER A 311 2.54 -7.63 2.65
C SER A 311 2.50 -8.53 1.41
N GLU A 312 2.89 -8.01 0.26
CA GLU A 312 2.96 -8.73 -1.01
C GLU A 312 4.35 -8.59 -1.63
N LEU A 313 5.12 -9.68 -1.66
CA LEU A 313 6.47 -9.73 -2.21
C LEU A 313 6.44 -10.60 -3.47
N SER A 314 6.73 -10.03 -4.62
CA SER A 314 6.64 -10.71 -5.92
C SER A 314 7.88 -10.48 -6.79
N ALA A 315 8.35 -11.55 -7.44
CA ALA A 315 9.51 -11.53 -8.32
C ALA A 315 9.45 -12.66 -9.36
N ASN A 316 10.38 -12.66 -10.32
CA ASN A 316 10.65 -13.88 -11.07
C ASN A 316 11.30 -14.94 -10.15
N SER A 317 12.24 -14.57 -9.26
CA SER A 317 12.73 -15.43 -8.19
C SER A 317 12.86 -14.68 -6.87
N VAL A 318 12.56 -15.33 -5.75
CA VAL A 318 12.64 -14.72 -4.41
C VAL A 318 13.64 -15.48 -3.55
N THR A 319 14.50 -14.78 -2.84
CA THR A 319 15.38 -15.34 -1.81
C THR A 319 15.30 -14.53 -0.54
N ILE A 320 14.96 -15.19 0.57
CA ILE A 320 14.87 -14.56 1.89
C ILE A 320 15.77 -15.35 2.84
N LYS A 321 16.74 -14.67 3.45
CA LYS A 321 17.75 -15.26 4.35
C LYS A 321 17.81 -14.50 5.66
N ALA A 322 17.31 -15.11 6.72
CA ALA A 322 17.46 -14.63 8.09
C ALA A 322 18.58 -15.41 8.80
N GLY A 323 19.46 -14.71 9.51
CA GLY A 323 20.50 -15.35 10.33
C GLY A 323 19.92 -16.11 11.53
N HIS A 324 18.77 -15.68 12.04
CA HIS A 324 18.03 -16.32 13.13
C HIS A 324 16.65 -16.77 12.64
N ASP A 325 15.61 -15.94 12.76
CA ASP A 325 14.23 -16.36 12.53
C ASP A 325 13.58 -15.64 11.34
N LEU A 326 12.72 -16.35 10.61
CA LEU A 326 11.91 -15.80 9.52
C LEU A 326 10.42 -15.97 9.84
N ASP A 327 9.71 -14.87 10.00
CA ASP A 327 8.28 -14.84 10.28
C ASP A 327 7.50 -14.23 9.10
N ILE A 328 6.49 -14.94 8.61
CA ILE A 328 5.55 -14.48 7.58
C ILE A 328 4.14 -14.61 8.13
N SER A 329 3.42 -13.49 8.29
CA SER A 329 2.09 -13.45 8.90
C SER A 329 1.09 -12.70 8.03
N GLY A 330 0.00 -13.39 7.66
CA GLY A 330 -1.07 -12.90 6.77
C GLY A 330 -0.56 -12.23 5.49
N SER A 331 0.53 -12.73 4.92
CA SER A 331 1.29 -12.07 3.85
C SER A 331 1.64 -13.05 2.71
N MET A 332 2.03 -12.50 1.57
CA MET A 332 2.29 -13.25 0.35
C MET A 332 3.74 -13.11 -0.12
N VAL A 333 4.38 -14.22 -0.47
CA VAL A 333 5.71 -14.29 -1.11
C VAL A 333 5.60 -15.18 -2.35
N ILE A 334 5.72 -14.57 -3.53
CA ILE A 334 5.39 -15.20 -4.81
C ILE A 334 6.55 -15.08 -5.80
N GLY A 335 6.98 -16.21 -6.36
CA GLY A 335 7.94 -16.27 -7.47
C GLY A 335 7.27 -16.74 -8.76
N ALA A 336 7.76 -16.30 -9.93
CA ALA A 336 7.42 -17.00 -11.17
C ALA A 336 8.17 -18.35 -11.26
N GLN A 337 9.44 -18.34 -10.86
CA GLN A 337 10.33 -19.48 -10.70
C GLN A 337 10.53 -19.77 -9.21
N ASP A 338 11.76 -19.98 -8.75
CA ASP A 338 12.03 -20.45 -7.39
C ASP A 338 11.76 -19.38 -6.32
N VAL A 339 11.22 -19.85 -5.20
CA VAL A 339 11.15 -19.12 -3.91
C VAL A 339 11.96 -19.89 -2.88
N TYR A 340 13.01 -19.25 -2.35
CA TYR A 340 13.89 -19.81 -1.34
C TYR A 340 13.77 -19.04 -0.03
N LEU A 341 13.26 -19.71 1.01
CA LEU A 341 13.13 -19.19 2.36
C LEU A 341 14.12 -19.92 3.27
N ASN A 342 15.01 -19.17 3.94
CA ASN A 342 15.99 -19.75 4.83
C ASN A 342 16.17 -18.95 6.12
N ALA A 343 16.20 -19.68 7.24
CA ALA A 343 16.45 -19.13 8.55
C ALA A 343 17.48 -19.98 9.31
N GLY A 344 18.35 -19.34 10.09
CA GLY A 344 19.34 -20.04 10.91
C GLY A 344 18.74 -20.74 12.14
N ASN A 345 17.53 -20.38 12.55
CA ASN A 345 16.75 -20.98 13.64
C ASN A 345 15.42 -21.51 13.09
N ASN A 346 14.37 -20.69 13.02
CA ASN A 346 13.02 -21.12 12.67
C ASN A 346 12.46 -20.36 11.47
N VAL A 347 11.59 -21.02 10.70
CA VAL A 347 10.71 -20.37 9.72
C VAL A 347 9.27 -20.55 10.18
N ASN A 348 8.54 -19.46 10.43
CA ASN A 348 7.13 -19.49 10.79
C ASN A 348 6.29 -18.80 9.70
N ILE A 349 5.31 -19.52 9.16
CA ILE A 349 4.36 -19.01 8.16
C ILE A 349 2.96 -19.19 8.74
N ALA A 350 2.33 -18.08 9.12
CA ALA A 350 1.07 -18.08 9.86
C ALA A 350 0.02 -17.19 9.20
N ALA A 351 -1.25 -17.49 9.44
CA ALA A 351 -2.33 -16.57 9.12
C ALA A 351 -2.36 -15.39 10.09
N ALA A 352 -2.86 -14.24 9.63
CA ALA A 352 -3.22 -13.12 10.49
C ALA A 352 -4.68 -13.25 10.95
N GLU A 353 -4.96 -12.87 12.20
CA GLU A 353 -6.30 -12.96 12.78
C GLU A 353 -7.23 -11.84 12.31
N GLU A 354 -8.48 -12.19 12.02
CA GLU A 354 -9.56 -11.27 11.66
C GLU A 354 -10.82 -11.51 12.51
N SER A 355 -11.66 -10.48 12.64
CA SER A 355 -12.87 -10.56 13.47
C SER A 355 -14.02 -9.75 12.90
N TYR A 356 -15.24 -10.28 12.96
CA TYR A 356 -16.46 -9.59 12.56
C TYR A 356 -17.54 -9.71 13.64
N TYR A 357 -18.14 -8.58 13.99
CA TYR A 357 -19.27 -8.48 14.90
C TYR A 357 -20.40 -7.67 14.28
N ARG A 358 -21.64 -8.16 14.40
CA ARG A 358 -22.84 -7.44 13.99
C ARG A 358 -23.98 -7.63 14.98
N TYR A 359 -24.53 -6.51 15.46
CA TYR A 359 -25.74 -6.47 16.26
C TYR A 359 -26.84 -5.72 15.50
N GLU A 360 -28.04 -6.31 15.47
CA GLU A 360 -29.22 -5.65 14.90
C GLU A 360 -30.43 -5.78 15.81
N LYS A 361 -31.18 -4.69 15.97
CA LYS A 361 -32.45 -4.67 16.70
C LYS A 361 -33.49 -3.86 15.95
N GLN A 362 -34.63 -4.48 15.66
CA GLN A 362 -35.79 -3.82 15.09
C GLN A 362 -36.96 -3.87 16.07
N LYS A 363 -37.64 -2.74 16.29
CA LYS A 363 -38.84 -2.64 17.14
C LYS A 363 -39.95 -1.92 16.40
N THR A 364 -41.13 -2.55 16.33
CA THR A 364 -42.34 -1.96 15.74
C THR A 364 -43.45 -1.93 16.76
N LYS A 365 -44.11 -0.78 16.92
CA LYS A 365 -45.30 -0.61 17.75
C LYS A 365 -46.42 -0.04 16.90
N THR A 366 -47.49 -0.81 16.74
CA THR A 366 -48.71 -0.39 16.05
C THR A 366 -49.81 -0.14 17.08
N SER A 367 -50.55 0.95 16.93
CA SER A 367 -51.73 1.25 17.75
C SER A 367 -52.87 1.64 16.83
N GLY A 368 -54.07 1.07 17.01
CA GLY A 368 -55.22 1.32 16.15
C GLY A 368 -56.54 0.86 16.77
N VAL A 369 -57.61 1.04 16.01
CA VAL A 369 -58.97 0.62 16.41
C VAL A 369 -59.24 -0.79 15.89
N SER A 370 -59.67 -1.70 16.77
CA SER A 370 -60.07 -3.06 16.41
C SER A 370 -61.57 -3.25 16.59
N THR A 371 -62.25 -3.88 15.63
CA THR A 371 -63.65 -4.30 15.74
C THR A 371 -63.74 -5.78 16.09
N SER A 372 -64.56 -6.15 17.07
CA SER A 372 -64.78 -7.55 17.47
C SER A 372 -66.01 -8.14 16.76
N SER A 373 -65.98 -9.42 16.40
CA SER A 373 -67.00 -10.11 15.58
C SER A 373 -68.31 -10.48 16.31
N LYS A 374 -68.55 -9.99 17.53
CA LYS A 374 -69.74 -10.35 18.34
C LYS A 374 -70.56 -9.17 18.91
N GLY A 375 -70.34 -7.95 18.43
CA GLY A 375 -71.10 -6.76 18.83
C GLY A 375 -70.28 -5.48 18.63
N ILE A 376 -70.95 -4.36 18.38
CA ILE A 376 -70.29 -3.07 18.13
C ILE A 376 -69.69 -2.55 19.44
N SER A 377 -68.44 -2.94 19.73
CA SER A 377 -67.57 -2.24 20.65
C SER A 377 -66.35 -1.72 19.88
N VAL A 378 -66.09 -0.42 20.02
CA VAL A 378 -64.94 0.27 19.42
C VAL A 378 -63.87 0.35 20.50
N GLY A 379 -62.80 -0.43 20.34
CA GLY A 379 -61.69 -0.49 21.30
C GLY A 379 -60.37 -0.06 20.67
N SER A 380 -59.52 0.63 21.45
CA SER A 380 -58.14 0.91 21.04
C SER A 380 -57.23 -0.26 21.44
N GLN A 381 -56.45 -0.79 20.50
CA GLN A 381 -55.50 -1.88 20.72
C GLN A 381 -54.08 -1.45 20.34
N SER A 382 -53.07 -1.96 21.04
CA SER A 382 -51.66 -1.77 20.69
C SER A 382 -50.92 -3.10 20.62
N THR A 383 -50.17 -3.30 19.54
CA THR A 383 -49.27 -4.46 19.34
C THR A 383 -47.81 -3.99 19.30
N LYS A 384 -46.91 -4.84 19.80
CA LYS A 384 -45.45 -4.62 19.79
C LYS A 384 -44.78 -5.85 19.18
N ALA A 385 -43.89 -5.65 18.22
CA ALA A 385 -42.99 -6.67 17.68
C ALA A 385 -41.54 -6.21 17.90
N THR A 386 -40.65 -7.14 18.25
CA THR A 386 -39.21 -6.87 18.44
C THR A 386 -38.43 -8.05 17.87
N SER A 387 -37.48 -7.77 16.99
CA SER A 387 -36.52 -8.74 16.45
C SER A 387 -35.11 -8.29 16.86
N THR A 388 -34.26 -9.23 17.26
CA THR A 388 -32.86 -8.95 17.64
C THR A 388 -31.98 -10.07 17.08
N SER A 389 -30.87 -9.69 16.43
CA SER A 389 -29.86 -10.58 15.88
C SER A 389 -28.48 -10.20 16.43
N ASN A 390 -27.62 -11.19 16.59
CA ASN A 390 -26.24 -11.01 17.04
C ASN A 390 -25.35 -12.03 16.31
N GLU A 391 -24.30 -11.55 15.66
CA GLU A 391 -23.36 -12.36 14.88
C GLU A 391 -21.93 -12.06 15.33
N VAL A 392 -21.14 -13.11 15.52
CA VAL A 392 -19.72 -13.05 15.90
C VAL A 392 -18.98 -14.07 15.04
N ASN A 393 -18.02 -13.64 14.24
CA ASN A 393 -17.14 -14.50 13.45
C ASN A 393 -15.67 -14.17 13.75
N GLN A 394 -14.84 -15.21 13.86
CA GLN A 394 -13.39 -15.09 13.83
C GLN A 394 -12.90 -15.77 12.55
N SER A 395 -12.17 -15.05 11.73
CA SER A 395 -11.57 -15.53 10.48
C SER A 395 -10.06 -15.34 10.51
N GLN A 396 -9.40 -15.76 9.44
CA GLN A 396 -7.96 -15.72 9.31
C GLN A 396 -7.62 -15.29 7.88
N ALA A 397 -6.74 -14.31 7.73
CA ALA A 397 -6.10 -13.97 6.47
C ALA A 397 -4.86 -14.86 6.33
N GLY A 398 -4.95 -15.94 5.55
CA GLY A 398 -3.87 -16.89 5.37
C GLY A 398 -2.63 -16.28 4.71
N SER A 399 -1.44 -16.75 5.08
CA SER A 399 -0.24 -16.45 4.30
C SER A 399 -0.16 -17.35 3.06
N LEU A 400 0.51 -16.86 2.02
CA LEU A 400 0.78 -17.61 0.79
C LEU A 400 2.27 -17.54 0.46
N VAL A 401 2.93 -18.69 0.37
CA VAL A 401 4.27 -18.79 -0.23
C VAL A 401 4.18 -19.69 -1.44
N GLY A 402 4.52 -19.19 -2.62
CA GLY A 402 4.36 -20.01 -3.80
C GLY A 402 5.07 -19.57 -5.07
N THR A 403 5.02 -20.47 -6.03
CA THR A 403 5.61 -20.32 -7.37
C THR A 403 4.58 -20.65 -8.44
N SER A 404 4.74 -20.11 -9.65
CA SER A 404 3.92 -20.53 -10.81
C SER A 404 4.60 -21.58 -11.70
N GLY A 405 5.94 -21.69 -11.67
CA GLY A 405 6.69 -22.64 -12.50
C GLY A 405 8.07 -23.01 -11.94
N GLY A 406 8.22 -23.06 -10.61
CA GLY A 406 9.49 -23.35 -9.94
C GLY A 406 9.31 -24.01 -8.57
N ASN A 407 10.39 -24.09 -7.80
CA ASN A 407 10.40 -24.76 -6.50
C ASN A 407 10.10 -23.78 -5.37
N VAL A 408 9.34 -24.22 -4.37
CA VAL A 408 9.34 -23.60 -3.05
C VAL A 408 10.28 -24.39 -2.15
N ILE A 409 11.35 -23.76 -1.68
CA ILE A 409 12.32 -24.37 -0.78
C ILE A 409 12.30 -23.60 0.53
N ILE A 410 11.94 -24.29 1.62
CA ILE A 410 11.87 -23.72 2.97
C ILE A 410 12.82 -24.49 3.87
N SER A 411 13.82 -23.82 4.43
CA SER A 411 14.87 -24.43 5.23
C SER A 411 15.12 -23.68 6.53
N ALA A 412 15.04 -24.39 7.65
CA ALA A 412 15.35 -23.89 8.98
C ALA A 412 16.26 -24.90 9.70
N ASN A 413 17.24 -24.44 10.48
CA ASN A 413 18.09 -25.38 11.23
C ASN A 413 17.39 -26.00 12.46
N LYS A 414 16.31 -25.37 12.95
CA LYS A 414 15.52 -25.86 14.09
C LYS A 414 14.13 -26.31 13.64
N GLN A 415 13.23 -25.39 13.29
CA GLN A 415 11.83 -25.73 13.02
C GLN A 415 11.25 -24.92 11.85
N VAL A 416 10.44 -25.60 11.02
CA VAL A 416 9.52 -24.95 10.07
C VAL A 416 8.10 -25.16 10.58
N THR A 417 7.37 -24.07 10.79
CA THR A 417 5.97 -24.06 11.24
C THR A 417 5.10 -23.40 10.18
N ILE A 418 4.05 -24.09 9.73
CA ILE A 418 3.05 -23.56 8.79
C ILE A 418 1.67 -23.71 9.42
N SER A 419 0.94 -22.61 9.59
CA SER A 419 -0.38 -22.58 10.25
C SER A 419 -1.35 -21.66 9.51
N GLY A 420 -2.52 -22.18 9.13
CA GLY A 420 -3.54 -21.40 8.41
C GLY A 420 -3.07 -20.77 7.10
N SER A 421 -2.07 -21.37 6.45
CA SER A 421 -1.35 -20.79 5.31
C SER A 421 -1.15 -21.82 4.20
N ASP A 422 -1.02 -21.34 2.97
CA ASP A 422 -0.85 -22.17 1.78
C ASP A 422 0.59 -22.10 1.25
N ILE A 423 1.13 -23.27 0.90
CA ILE A 423 2.41 -23.41 0.20
C ILE A 423 2.13 -24.04 -1.17
N ILE A 424 2.43 -23.31 -2.25
CA ILE A 424 2.09 -23.72 -3.61
C ILE A 424 3.34 -23.78 -4.47
N ALA A 425 3.75 -24.98 -4.90
CA ALA A 425 4.75 -25.13 -5.94
C ALA A 425 4.06 -25.37 -7.29
N GLY A 426 4.06 -24.35 -8.16
CA GLY A 426 3.49 -24.44 -9.49
C GLY A 426 4.39 -25.24 -10.43
N ARG A 427 3.78 -26.10 -11.25
CA ARG A 427 4.46 -26.81 -12.35
C ARG A 427 4.21 -26.02 -13.63
N ALA A 428 5.25 -25.70 -14.38
CA ALA A 428 5.06 -25.19 -15.73
C ALA A 428 4.40 -26.28 -16.61
N GLU A 429 3.53 -25.90 -17.56
CA GLU A 429 3.02 -26.85 -18.55
C GLU A 429 4.20 -27.48 -19.30
N GLY A 430 4.47 -28.77 -19.06
CA GLY A 430 5.53 -29.52 -19.74
C GLY A 430 6.47 -30.33 -18.84
N ASP A 431 6.37 -30.23 -17.50
CA ASP A 431 7.22 -30.93 -16.51
C ASP A 431 6.70 -32.29 -16.00
#